data_AF-A0A930QLD6-F1
#
_entry.id   AF-A0A930QLD6-F1
#
_cell.length_a   1.000
_cell.length_b   1.000
_cell.length_c   1.000
_cell.angle_alpha   90.00
_cell.angle_beta   90.00
_cell.angle_gamma   90.00
#
_symmetry.space_group_name_H-M   'P 1'
#
loop_
_entity.id
_entity.type
_entity.pdbx_description
1 polymer ?
#
loop_
_entity_poly.entity_id
_entity_poly.type
_entity_poly.pdbx_seq_one_letter_code
_entity_poly.pdbx_strand_id
1 'polypeptide(L)' 'MATTEMTDDMVVQGARAAVRIALAKNQARGVSSIAYDRKTKTIYEIRSDGQRVPIRVRCDEQHAEKA' A
#
# COMPACT_ATOMS: atom_id res chain seq x y z
N MET A 1 9.78 6.24 -37.23
CA MET A 1 9.66 5.74 -35.85
C MET A 1 8.27 6.10 -35.38
N ALA A 2 7.33 5.16 -35.31
CA ALA A 2 6.01 5.44 -34.77
C ALA A 2 6.15 5.54 -33.25
N THR A 3 5.88 6.73 -32.69
CA THR A 3 5.75 6.90 -31.25
C THR A 3 4.50 6.15 -30.82
N THR A 4 4.67 5.01 -30.15
CA THR A 4 3.55 4.37 -29.46
C THR A 4 3.08 5.34 -28.39
N GLU A 5 1.90 5.92 -28.57
CA GLU A 5 1.30 6.78 -27.55
C GLU A 5 1.03 5.96 -26.29
N MET A 6 1.54 6.44 -25.15
CA MET A 6 1.28 5.80 -23.87
C MET A 6 -0.19 6.02 -23.50
N THR A 7 -0.91 4.93 -23.32
CA THR A 7 -2.29 5.00 -22.80
C THR A 7 -2.28 5.16 -21.28
N ASP A 8 -3.37 5.69 -20.73
CA ASP A 8 -3.57 5.78 -19.29
C ASP A 8 -3.45 4.40 -18.61
N ASP A 9 -3.93 3.34 -19.27
CA ASP A 9 -3.80 1.98 -18.76
C ASP A 9 -2.33 1.55 -18.64
N MET A 10 -1.50 1.85 -19.64
CA MET A 10 -0.06 1.56 -19.59
C MET A 10 0.63 2.32 -18.44
N VAL A 11 0.25 3.58 -18.21
CA VAL A 11 0.75 4.39 -17.09
C VAL A 11 0.37 3.74 -15.75
N VAL A 12 -0.90 3.36 -15.60
CA VAL A 12 -1.41 2.73 -14.37
C VAL A 12 -0.74 1.38 -14.12
N GLN A 13 -0.58 0.56 -15.16
CA GLN A 13 0.12 -0.71 -15.06
C GLN A 13 1.60 -0.53 -14.65
N GLY A 14 2.28 0.44 -15.25
CA GLY A 14 3.67 0.79 -14.90
C GLY A 14 3.80 1.24 -13.44
N ALA A 15 2.92 2.13 -12.98
CA ALA A 15 2.89 2.59 -11.60
C ALA A 15 2.65 1.43 -10.61
N ARG A 16 1.70 0.54 -10.91
CA ARG A 16 1.43 -0.66 -10.11
C ARG A 16 2.61 -1.62 -10.07
N ALA A 17 3.35 -1.77 -11.18
CA ALA A 17 4.56 -2.59 -11.22
C ALA A 17 5.68 -1.99 -10.35
N ALA A 18 5.90 -0.67 -10.46
CA ALA A 18 6.91 0.02 -9.65
C ALA A 18 6.64 -0.11 -8.14
N VAL A 19 5.37 0.05 -7.71
CA VAL A 19 4.98 -0.14 -6.30
C VAL A 19 5.26 -1.56 -5.83
N ARG A 20 4.92 -2.59 -6.63
CA ARG A 20 5.21 -3.99 -6.29
C ARG A 20 6.70 -4.25 -6.10
N ILE A 21 7.54 -3.70 -6.98
CA ILE A 21 9.01 -3.82 -6.87
C ILE A 21 9.53 -3.16 -5.60
N ALA A 22 9.04 -1.96 -5.27
CA ALA A 22 9.44 -1.25 -4.06
C ALA A 22 9.08 -2.03 -2.79
N LEU A 23 7.87 -2.61 -2.72
CA LEU A 23 7.44 -3.44 -1.60
C LEU A 23 8.28 -4.70 -1.46
N ALA A 24 8.56 -5.41 -2.56
CA ALA A 24 9.42 -6.59 -2.55
C ALA A 24 10.85 -6.25 -2.07
N LYS A 25 11.39 -5.11 -2.48
CA LYS A 25 12.70 -4.62 -2.03
C LYS A 25 12.70 -4.31 -0.53
N ASN A 26 11.64 -3.70 0.00
CA ASN A 26 11.50 -3.45 1.43
C ASN A 26 11.47 -4.77 2.21
N GLN A 27 10.69 -5.74 1.73
CA GLN A 27 10.61 -7.07 2.33
C GLN A 27 11.99 -7.74 2.40
N ALA A 28 12.73 -7.75 1.27
CA ALA A 28 14.08 -8.31 1.20
C ALA A 28 15.10 -7.59 2.12
N ARG A 29 14.81 -6.35 2.51
CA ARG A 29 15.63 -5.55 3.44
C ARG A 29 15.17 -5.64 4.90
N GLY A 30 14.15 -6.42 5.21
CA GLY A 30 13.60 -6.50 6.56
C GLY A 30 12.78 -5.27 6.97
N VAL A 31 12.39 -4.42 6.03
CA VAL A 31 11.65 -3.18 6.28
C VAL A 31 10.15 -3.46 6.22
N SER A 32 9.43 -3.18 7.30
CA SER A 32 7.97 -3.30 7.32
C SER A 32 7.30 -2.22 6.46
N SER A 33 6.12 -2.52 5.95
CA SER A 33 5.30 -1.62 5.13
C SER A 33 3.94 -1.41 5.77
N ILE A 34 3.27 -0.30 5.46
CA ILE A 34 1.93 -0.01 5.97
C ILE A 34 0.91 -0.16 4.84
N ALA A 35 -0.17 -0.90 5.10
CA ALA A 35 -1.27 -1.09 4.18
C ALA A 35 -2.58 -0.60 4.80
N TYR A 36 -3.27 0.29 4.09
CA TYR A 36 -4.60 0.75 4.47
C TYR A 36 -5.67 -0.03 3.69
N ASP A 37 -6.59 -0.63 4.41
CA ASP A 37 -7.80 -1.22 3.83
C ASP A 37 -8.93 -0.18 3.89
N ARG A 38 -9.35 0.31 2.72
CA ARG A 38 -10.41 1.31 2.61
C ARG A 38 -11.80 0.76 2.99
N LYS A 39 -12.05 -0.54 2.81
CA LYS A 39 -13.34 -1.17 3.09
C LYS A 39 -13.56 -1.32 4.59
N THR A 40 -12.55 -1.82 5.30
CA THR A 40 -12.60 -2.03 6.75
C THR A 40 -12.07 -0.82 7.53
N LYS A 41 -11.54 0.18 6.82
CA LYS A 41 -10.89 1.38 7.37
C LYS A 41 -9.82 1.03 8.41
N THR A 42 -9.08 -0.04 8.11
CA THR A 42 -8.08 -0.62 9.00
C THR A 42 -6.68 -0.42 8.43
N ILE A 43 -5.78 0.07 9.27
CA ILE A 43 -4.35 0.18 8.98
C ILE A 43 -3.67 -1.10 9.46
N TYR A 44 -2.86 -1.70 8.59
CA TYR A 44 -2.08 -2.90 8.87
C TYR A 44 -0.60 -2.62 8.70
N GLU A 45 0.21 -3.23 9.56
CA GLU A 45 1.63 -3.45 9.29
C GLU A 45 1.77 -4.74 8.49
N ILE A 46 2.49 -4.66 7.38
CA ILE A 46 3.00 -5.82 6.66
C ILE A 46 4.46 -5.97 7.08
N ARG A 47 4.72 -6.97 7.92
CA ARG A 47 6.07 -7.31 8.37
C ARG A 47 6.90 -7.89 7.22
N SER A 48 8.21 -7.97 7.44
CA SER A 48 9.16 -8.51 6.45
C SER A 48 8.95 -9.99 6.13
N ASP A 49 8.31 -10.75 7.02
CA ASP A 49 7.88 -12.13 6.80
C ASP A 49 6.56 -12.23 6.00
N GLY A 50 5.96 -11.09 5.64
CA GLY A 50 4.67 -11.00 4.95
C GLY A 50 3.46 -11.08 5.88
N GLN A 51 3.66 -11.22 7.20
CA GLN A 51 2.57 -11.23 8.17
C GLN A 51 1.88 -9.87 8.20
N ARG A 52 0.55 -9.88 8.11
CA ARG A 52 -0.29 -8.68 8.15
C ARG A 52 -0.91 -8.52 9.54
N VAL A 53 -0.42 -7.54 10.31
CA VAL A 53 -0.85 -7.27 11.69
C VAL A 53 -1.69 -5.99 11.72
N PRO A 54 -2.93 -6.01 12.26
CA PRO A 54 -3.73 -4.80 12.39
C PRO A 54 -3.12 -3.86 13.43
N ILE A 55 -2.85 -2.61 13.03
CA ILE A 55 -2.37 -1.55 13.94
C ILE A 55 -3.55 -0.73 14.47
N ARG A 56 -4.48 -0.37 13.58
CA ARG A 56 -5.63 0.48 13.92
C ARG A 56 -6.85 0.06 13.13
N VAL A 57 -7.93 -0.26 13.84
CA VAL A 57 -9.21 -0.69 13.28
C VAL A 57 -10.20 0.47 13.36
N ARG A 58 -11.05 0.64 12.33
CA ARG A 58 -12.06 1.72 12.24
C ARG A 58 -11.46 3.10 12.53
N CYS A 59 -10.53 3.55 11.69
CA CYS A 59 -9.80 4.80 11.91
C CYS A 59 -10.69 6.02 12.17
N ASP A 60 -11.90 6.02 11.60
CA ASP A 60 -12.90 7.08 11.68
C ASP A 60 -13.59 7.24 13.05
N GLU A 61 -13.58 6.21 13.90
CA GLU A 61 -14.32 6.23 15.19
C GLU A 61 -13.57 6.98 16.32
N GLN A 62 -12.26 7.25 16.16
CA GLN A 62 -11.42 7.77 17.25
C GLN A 62 -11.38 9.31 17.39
N HIS A 63 -12.27 10.06 16.70
CA HIS A 63 -12.40 11.51 16.89
C HIS A 63 -13.52 11.93 17.85
N ALA A 64 -14.06 11.02 18.68
CA ALA A 64 -15.12 11.33 19.64
C ALA A 64 -14.65 11.47 21.11
N GLU A 65 -13.37 11.28 21.42
CA GLU A 65 -12.90 11.36 22.81
C GLU A 65 -11.61 12.18 22.91
N LYS A 66 -11.77 13.50 22.77
CA LYS A 66 -10.95 14.59 23.33
C LYS A 66 -11.36 15.93 22.69
N ALA A 67 -12.47 16.48 23.15
CA ALA A 67 -12.81 17.90 23.06
C ALA A 67 -13.51 18.29 24.37
#